data_AF-A0A2S6SYJ8-F1
#
_entry.id   AF-A0A2S6SYJ8-F1
#
_cell.length_a   1.000
_cell.length_b   1.000
_cell.length_c   1.000
_cell.angle_alpha   90.00
_cell.angle_beta   90.00
_cell.angle_gamma   90.00
#
_symmetry.space_group_name_H-M   'P 1'
#
loop_
_entity.id
_entity.type
_entity.pdbx_description
1 polymer ?
#
loop_
_entity_poly.entity_id
_entity_poly.type
_entity_poly.pdbx_seq_one_letter_code
_entity_poly.pdbx_strand_id
1 'polypeptide(L)'
;MNLNSKAILNHKVVSIVNLLWAIFHIWIAITIEQDYFFLVIVIIFMLIFLGAYKIGGNIARYIFLVIGLLYLIPLFEGVISTLISGKFDGWYLGAVIWVIIFVWTLLAGTVQWTGLGKSEL
;
A
#
# COMPACT_ATOMS: atom_id res chain seq x y z
N MET A 1 18.34 -1.66 -15.09
CA MET A 1 17.16 -0.82 -14.80
C MET A 1 17.61 0.28 -13.84
N ASN A 2 17.59 1.55 -14.26
CA ASN A 2 18.08 2.66 -13.44
C ASN A 2 16.99 2.99 -12.39
N LEU A 3 17.16 2.46 -11.16
CA LEU A 3 16.24 2.65 -10.04
C LEU A 3 16.45 4.04 -9.42
N ASN A 4 16.15 5.07 -10.20
CA ASN A 4 16.05 6.44 -9.74
C ASN A 4 14.92 6.55 -8.69
N SER A 5 15.13 7.28 -7.59
CA SER A 5 14.11 7.56 -6.56
C SER A 5 12.79 8.11 -7.14
N LYS A 6 12.85 8.86 -8.25
CA LYS A 6 11.73 9.34 -9.07
C LYS A 6 10.92 8.21 -9.70
N ALA A 7 11.57 7.11 -10.09
CA ALA A 7 10.91 5.93 -10.64
C ALA A 7 10.19 5.13 -9.53
N ILE A 8 10.80 5.01 -8.34
CA ILE A 8 10.23 4.27 -7.21
C ILE A 8 9.04 5.02 -6.59
N LEU A 9 9.10 6.35 -6.46
CA LEU A 9 7.99 7.16 -5.93
C LEU A 9 7.00 7.63 -7.00
N ASN A 10 7.06 7.04 -8.20
CA ASN A 10 6.11 7.32 -9.27
C ASN A 10 4.72 6.78 -8.89
N HIS A 11 3.71 7.63 -8.95
CA HIS A 11 2.33 7.25 -8.61
C HIS A 11 1.83 6.02 -9.36
N LYS A 12 2.24 5.82 -10.62
CA LYS A 12 1.84 4.65 -11.40
C LYS A 12 2.43 3.36 -10.82
N VAL A 13 3.70 3.38 -10.42
CA VAL A 13 4.38 2.22 -9.82
C VAL A 13 3.74 1.89 -8.47
N VAL A 14 3.56 2.90 -7.63
CA VAL A 14 2.95 2.75 -6.29
C VAL A 14 1.51 2.25 -6.39
N SER A 15 0.75 2.71 -7.39
CA SER A 15 -0.60 2.22 -7.67
C SER A 15 -0.60 0.74 -8.06
N ILE A 16 0.29 0.31 -8.95
CA ILE A 16 0.38 -1.10 -9.37
C ILE A 16 0.70 -2.00 -8.19
N VAL A 17 1.65 -1.61 -7.34
CA VAL A 17 2.06 -2.41 -6.18
C VAL A 17 0.91 -2.54 -5.19
N ASN A 18 0.24 -1.43 -4.87
CA ASN A 18 -0.93 -1.46 -4.00
C ASN A 18 -2.10 -2.26 -4.61
N LEU A 19 -2.28 -2.21 -5.94
CA LEU A 19 -3.28 -3.01 -6.63
C LEU A 19 -2.97 -4.51 -6.51
N LEU A 20 -1.73 -4.93 -6.75
CA LEU A 20 -1.29 -6.32 -6.57
C LEU A 20 -1.49 -6.79 -5.12
N TRP A 21 -1.20 -5.91 -4.16
CA TRP A 21 -1.42 -6.18 -2.75
C TRP A 21 -2.90 -6.37 -2.41
N ALA A 22 -3.77 -5.51 -2.93
CA ALA A 22 -5.22 -5.64 -2.75
C ALA A 22 -5.76 -6.92 -3.43
N ILE A 23 -5.26 -7.30 -4.60
CA ILE A 23 -5.62 -8.57 -5.26
C ILE A 23 -5.24 -9.76 -4.37
N PHE A 24 -4.08 -9.73 -3.71
CA PHE A 24 -3.71 -10.76 -2.76
C PHE A 24 -4.70 -10.84 -1.56
N HIS A 25 -5.22 -9.70 -1.10
CA HIS A 25 -6.21 -9.67 -0.01
C HIS A 25 -7.58 -10.23 -0.43
N ILE A 26 -7.92 -10.23 -1.73
CA ILE A 26 -9.13 -10.92 -2.21
C ILE A 26 -9.05 -12.41 -1.90
N TRP A 27 -7.89 -13.04 -2.16
CA TRP A 27 -7.71 -14.46 -1.87
C TRP A 27 -7.88 -14.75 -0.37
N ILE A 28 -7.31 -13.91 0.50
CA ILE A 28 -7.49 -14.01 1.96
C ILE A 28 -8.98 -13.89 2.33
N ALA A 29 -9.66 -12.87 1.82
CA ALA A 29 -11.06 -12.62 2.13
C ALA A 29 -11.98 -13.78 1.74
N ILE A 30 -11.72 -14.42 0.59
CA ILE A 30 -12.55 -15.52 0.08
C ILE A 30 -12.20 -16.86 0.71
N THR A 31 -10.91 -17.14 0.95
CA THR A 31 -10.46 -18.50 1.28
C THR A 31 -10.13 -18.71 2.76
N ILE A 32 -9.71 -17.66 3.46
CA ILE A 32 -9.28 -17.74 4.86
C ILE A 32 -10.35 -17.15 5.77
N GLU A 33 -10.66 -15.86 5.60
CA GLU A 33 -11.59 -15.14 6.50
C GLU A 33 -13.06 -15.44 6.18
N GLN A 34 -13.37 -15.73 4.91
CA GLN A 34 -14.74 -15.91 4.40
C GLN A 34 -15.66 -14.71 4.75
N ASP A 35 -15.10 -13.50 4.79
CA ASP A 35 -15.80 -12.28 5.17
C ASP A 35 -16.09 -11.40 3.94
N TYR A 36 -17.38 -11.30 3.60
CA TYR A 36 -17.86 -10.46 2.50
C TYR A 36 -17.71 -8.96 2.76
N PHE A 37 -17.76 -8.51 4.02
CA PHE A 37 -17.57 -7.11 4.35
C PHE A 37 -16.10 -6.70 4.10
N PHE A 38 -15.16 -7.50 4.58
CA PHE A 38 -13.74 -7.32 4.26
C PHE A 38 -13.49 -7.37 2.75
N LEU A 39 -14.10 -8.30 2.01
CA LEU A 39 -14.00 -8.36 0.55
C LEU A 39 -14.46 -7.07 -0.13
N VAL A 40 -15.59 -6.48 0.30
CA VAL A 40 -16.09 -5.21 -0.23
C VAL A 40 -15.09 -4.09 -0.01
N ILE A 41 -14.48 -4.01 1.19
CA ILE A 41 -13.43 -3.04 1.48
C ILE A 41 -12.26 -3.22 0.50
N VAL A 42 -11.76 -4.44 0.33
CA VAL A 42 -10.63 -4.73 -0.57
C VAL A 42 -10.95 -4.30 -2.02
N ILE A 43 -12.16 -4.57 -2.50
CA ILE A 43 -12.61 -4.14 -3.85
C ILE A 43 -12.61 -2.62 -3.98
N ILE A 44 -13.08 -1.89 -2.96
CA ILE A 44 -13.05 -0.42 -2.94
C ILE A 44 -11.60 0.08 -3.06
N PHE A 45 -10.68 -0.49 -2.29
CA PHE A 45 -9.26 -0.15 -2.38
C PHE A 45 -8.69 -0.41 -3.78
N MET A 46 -9.03 -1.54 -4.40
CA MET A 46 -8.62 -1.82 -5.79
C MET A 46 -9.09 -0.75 -6.78
N LEU A 47 -10.36 -0.34 -6.69
CA LEU A 47 -10.92 0.71 -7.55
C LEU A 47 -10.21 2.04 -7.33
N ILE A 48 -9.89 2.37 -6.08
CA ILE A 48 -9.12 3.56 -5.73
C ILE A 48 -7.73 3.52 -6.37
N PHE A 49 -7.01 2.39 -6.32
CA PHE A 49 -5.68 2.26 -6.92
C PHE A 49 -5.71 2.26 -8.45
N LEU A 50 -6.74 1.66 -9.06
CA LEU A 50 -6.98 1.76 -10.51
C LEU A 50 -7.23 3.21 -10.93
N GLY A 51 -7.98 3.96 -10.12
CA GLY A 51 -8.18 5.39 -10.30
C GLY A 51 -6.86 6.16 -10.17
N ALA A 52 -6.13 5.95 -9.07
CA ALA A 52 -4.84 6.57 -8.79
C ALA A 52 -3.81 6.35 -9.91
N TYR A 53 -3.85 5.19 -10.58
CA TYR A 53 -3.00 4.89 -11.73
C TYR A 53 -3.31 5.75 -12.96
N LYS A 54 -4.59 6.10 -13.18
CA LYS A 54 -5.05 6.79 -14.39
C LYS A 54 -5.07 8.32 -14.25
N ILE A 55 -5.21 8.84 -13.05
CA ILE A 55 -5.33 10.29 -12.81
C ILE A 55 -3.96 11.00 -12.76
N GLY A 56 -4.00 12.34 -12.76
CA GLY A 56 -2.80 13.16 -12.64
C GLY A 56 -2.05 12.93 -11.31
N GLY A 57 -0.72 12.98 -11.37
CA GLY A 57 0.15 12.64 -10.25
C GLY A 57 -0.09 13.43 -8.96
N ASN A 58 -0.61 14.66 -9.03
CA ASN A 58 -0.91 15.43 -7.83
C ASN A 58 -2.09 14.86 -7.04
N ILE A 59 -3.18 14.49 -7.72
CA ILE A 59 -4.36 13.91 -7.07
C ILE A 59 -4.03 12.51 -6.54
N ALA A 60 -3.29 11.71 -7.31
CA ALA A 60 -2.86 10.38 -6.87
C ALA A 60 -2.05 10.42 -5.57
N ARG A 61 -1.24 11.46 -5.36
CA ARG A 61 -0.49 11.64 -4.11
C ARG A 61 -1.38 11.87 -2.90
N TYR A 62 -2.43 12.68 -3.03
CA TYR A 62 -3.41 12.84 -1.96
C TYR A 62 -4.12 11.53 -1.64
N ILE A 63 -4.46 10.74 -2.66
CA ILE A 63 -5.02 9.40 -2.45
C ILE A 63 -4.06 8.53 -1.65
N PHE A 64 -2.77 8.46 -2.02
CA PHE A 64 -1.81 7.65 -1.25
C PHE A 64 -1.58 8.18 0.16
N LEU A 65 -1.66 9.49 0.40
CA LEU A 65 -1.58 10.02 1.75
C LEU A 65 -2.75 9.51 2.61
N VAL A 66 -3.98 9.62 2.11
CA VAL A 66 -5.17 9.15 2.82
C VAL A 66 -5.09 7.64 3.06
N ILE A 67 -4.74 6.87 2.02
CA ILE A 67 -4.63 5.42 2.11
C ILE A 67 -3.51 4.98 3.06
N GLY A 68 -2.35 5.64 2.98
CA GLY A 68 -1.24 5.40 3.90
C GLY A 68 -1.64 5.69 5.34
N LEU A 69 -2.46 6.71 5.62
CA LEU A 69 -2.98 6.94 6.96
C LEU A 69 -3.99 5.85 7.38
N LEU A 70 -4.86 5.40 6.49
CA LEU A 70 -5.80 4.30 6.77
C LEU A 70 -5.09 2.99 7.08
N TYR A 71 -3.93 2.76 6.48
CA TYR A 71 -3.08 1.62 6.80
C TYR A 71 -2.60 1.61 8.26
N LEU A 72 -2.60 2.73 8.99
CA LEU A 72 -2.31 2.69 10.43
C LEU A 72 -3.29 1.80 11.23
N ILE A 73 -4.51 1.59 10.74
CA ILE A 73 -5.53 0.75 11.40
C ILE A 73 -5.03 -0.70 11.53
N PRO A 74 -4.81 -1.45 10.43
CA PRO A 74 -4.31 -2.82 10.53
C PRO A 74 -2.90 -2.93 11.13
N LEU A 75 -2.11 -1.85 11.07
CA LEU A 75 -0.81 -1.80 11.73
C LEU A 75 -0.94 -2.09 13.23
N PHE A 76 -1.86 -1.38 13.90
CA PHE A 76 -2.11 -1.50 15.33
C PHE A 76 -3.03 -2.66 15.69
N GLU A 77 -3.98 -3.03 14.82
CA GLU A 77 -4.89 -4.14 15.08
C GLU A 77 -4.22 -5.51 15.06
N GLY A 78 -3.20 -5.71 14.21
CA GLY A 78 -2.62 -7.06 14.04
C GLY A 78 -1.17 -7.13 13.60
N VAL A 79 -0.72 -6.25 12.69
CA VAL A 79 0.62 -6.37 12.08
C VAL A 79 1.74 -6.31 13.13
N ILE A 80 1.68 -5.35 14.06
CA ILE A 80 2.68 -5.24 15.13
C ILE A 80 2.70 -6.51 15.99
N SER A 81 1.53 -7.01 16.38
CA SER A 81 1.42 -8.23 17.20
C SER A 81 2.06 -9.42 16.49
N THR A 82 1.77 -9.60 15.19
CA THR A 82 2.35 -10.65 14.36
C THR A 82 3.87 -10.55 14.28
N LEU A 83 4.41 -9.34 14.05
CA LEU A 83 5.86 -9.12 13.98
C LEU A 83 6.56 -9.36 15.32
N ILE A 84 5.98 -8.91 16.43
CA ILE A 84 6.55 -9.11 17.78
C ILE A 84 6.54 -10.60 18.17
N SER A 85 5.55 -11.37 17.72
CA SER A 85 5.46 -12.80 18.04
C SER A 85 6.69 -13.59 17.58
N GLY A 86 7.42 -13.10 16.55
CA GLY A 86 8.66 -13.69 16.04
C GLY A 86 8.49 -15.08 15.40
N LYS A 87 7.25 -15.56 15.23
CA LYS A 87 6.98 -16.85 14.60
C LYS A 87 7.12 -16.71 13.09
N PHE A 88 8.21 -17.23 12.54
CA PHE A 88 8.52 -17.08 11.12
C PHE A 88 7.64 -18.01 10.26
N ASP A 89 6.43 -17.56 9.94
CA ASP A 89 5.44 -18.24 9.12
C ASP A 89 4.92 -17.34 7.98
N GLY A 90 3.88 -17.80 7.27
CA GLY A 90 3.25 -17.04 6.19
C GLY A 90 2.64 -15.71 6.66
N TRP A 91 2.13 -15.64 7.89
CA TRP A 91 1.55 -14.42 8.47
C TRP A 91 2.63 -13.40 8.80
N TYR A 92 3.77 -13.86 9.32
CA TYR A 92 4.93 -12.99 9.54
C TYR A 92 5.44 -12.37 8.24
N LEU A 93 5.58 -13.17 7.17
CA LEU A 93 5.96 -12.64 5.85
C LEU A 93 4.94 -11.63 5.31
N GLY A 94 3.64 -11.92 5.46
CA GLY A 94 2.57 -11.00 5.11
C GLY A 94 2.68 -9.67 5.87
N ALA A 95 2.95 -9.71 7.17
CA ALA A 95 3.14 -8.52 8.01
C ALA A 95 4.37 -7.69 7.59
N VAL A 96 5.48 -8.32 7.21
CA VAL A 96 6.66 -7.62 6.70
C VAL A 96 6.35 -6.91 5.37
N ILE A 97 5.74 -7.62 4.42
CA ILE A 97 5.35 -7.05 3.11
C ILE A 97 4.38 -5.89 3.32
N TRP A 98 3.42 -6.05 4.24
CA TRP A 98 2.48 -4.99 4.61
C TRP A 98 3.22 -3.72 5.04
N VAL A 99 4.20 -3.82 5.95
CA VAL A 99 4.97 -2.65 6.43
C VAL A 99 5.71 -1.96 5.30
N ILE A 100 6.31 -2.72 4.39
CA ILE A 100 7.02 -2.17 3.22
C ILE A 100 6.06 -1.36 2.35
N ILE A 101 4.89 -1.93 2.03
CA ILE A 101 3.88 -1.28 1.19
C ILE A 101 3.30 -0.06 1.88
N PHE A 102 3.07 -0.13 3.19
CA PHE A 102 2.59 0.99 4.00
C PHE A 102 3.55 2.17 3.96
N VAL A 103 4.82 1.95 4.30
CA VAL A 103 5.84 3.00 4.30
C VAL A 103 5.99 3.58 2.90
N TRP A 104 6.04 2.73 1.87
CA TRP A 104 6.17 3.20 0.50
C TRP A 104 4.97 4.05 0.04
N THR A 105 3.75 3.67 0.42
CA THR A 105 2.53 4.41 0.10
C THR A 105 2.52 5.78 0.77
N LEU A 106 2.90 5.87 2.05
CA LEU A 106 3.06 7.15 2.76
C LEU A 106 4.13 8.03 2.13
N LEU A 107 5.29 7.48 1.78
CA LEU A 107 6.37 8.22 1.12
C LEU A 107 5.90 8.76 -0.24
N ALA A 108 5.18 7.95 -1.02
CA ALA A 108 4.63 8.36 -2.31
C ALA A 108 3.62 9.50 -2.17
N GLY A 109 2.77 9.43 -1.14
CA GLY A 109 1.82 10.49 -0.81
C GLY A 109 2.51 11.78 -0.36
N THR A 110 3.61 11.68 0.39
CA THR A 110 4.27 12.84 1.00
C THR A 110 5.30 13.56 0.13
N VAL A 111 5.64 13.01 -1.05
CA VAL A 111 6.63 13.59 -2.00
C VAL A 111 6.45 15.08 -2.28
N GLN A 112 5.21 15.60 -2.30
CA GLN A 112 4.97 17.02 -2.53
C GLN A 112 5.58 17.91 -1.45
N TRP A 113 5.57 17.46 -0.19
CA TRP A 113 6.07 18.20 0.97
C TRP A 113 7.51 17.83 1.33
N THR A 114 7.92 16.58 1.11
CA THR A 114 9.27 16.11 1.48
C THR A 114 10.32 16.37 0.41
N GLY A 115 9.92 16.66 -0.83
CA GLY A 115 10.83 16.79 -1.96
C GLY A 115 11.48 15.47 -2.41
N LEU A 116 11.19 14.35 -1.73
CA LEU A 116 11.74 13.03 -2.05
C LEU A 116 11.41 12.64 -3.49
N GLY A 117 12.43 12.32 -4.30
CA GLY A 117 12.26 11.91 -5.70
C GLY A 117 12.04 13.07 -6.69
N LYS A 118 12.16 14.33 -6.26
CA LYS A 118 12.44 15.45 -7.16
C LYS A 118 13.95 15.50 -7.40
N SER A 119 14.41 15.51 -8.65
CA SER A 119 15.81 15.87 -8.91
C SER A 119 15.93 17.38 -8.70
N GLU A 120 16.87 17.79 -7.86
CA GLU A 120 17.63 19.00 -8.21
C GLU A 120 18.45 18.62 -9.44
N LEU A 121 18.45 19.48 -10.48
CA LEU A 121 18.86 19.25 -11.88
C LEU A 121 17.68 18.99 -12.82
#